data_AF-A0A953WBU1-F1
#
_entry.id   AF-A0A953WBU1-F1
#
_cell.length_a   1.000
_cell.length_b   1.000
_cell.length_c   1.000
_cell.angle_alpha   90.00
_cell.angle_beta   90.00
_cell.angle_gamma   90.00
#
_symmetry.space_group_name_H-M   'P 1'
#
loop_
_entity.id
_entity.type
_entity.pdbx_description
1 polymer ?
#
loop_
_entity_poly.entity_id
_entity_poly.type
_entity_poly.pdbx_seq_one_letter_code
_entity_poly.pdbx_strand_id
1 'polypeptide(L)' 'MTPREAARAMGLDDDYRLPAGATAALKLIGDGVCPPVVGWLAQTFVEPALVRTRLAA' A
#
# COMPACT_ATOMS: atom_id res chain seq x y z
N MET A 1 -5.23 10.69 -16.32
CA MET A 1 -4.55 10.24 -15.10
C MET A 1 -3.06 10.31 -15.29
N THR A 2 -2.40 11.21 -14.59
CA THR A 2 -0.94 11.23 -14.46
C THR A 2 -0.49 10.13 -13.47
N PRO A 3 0.77 9.66 -13.52
CA PRO A 3 1.28 8.72 -12.52
C PRO A 3 1.15 9.23 -11.08
N ARG A 4 1.28 10.56 -10.87
CA ARG A 4 1.16 11.16 -9.55
C ARG A 4 -0.29 11.18 -9.06
N GLU A 5 -1.26 11.45 -9.94
CA GLU A 5 -2.68 11.33 -9.63
C GLU A 5 -3.06 9.89 -9.27
N ALA A 6 -2.55 8.92 -10.03
CA ALA A 6 -2.78 7.49 -9.75
C ALA A 6 -2.25 7.10 -8.37
N ALA A 7 -1.03 7.54 -8.04
CA ALA A 7 -0.41 7.27 -6.75
C ALA A 7 -1.19 7.91 -5.58
N ARG A 8 -1.68 9.15 -5.75
CA ARG A 8 -2.56 9.81 -4.77
C ARG A 8 -3.88 9.05 -4.58
N ALA A 9 -4.45 8.53 -5.67
CA ALA A 9 -5.68 7.72 -5.60
C ALA A 9 -5.47 6.42 -4.81
N MET A 10 -4.25 5.86 -4.83
CA MET A 10 -3.85 4.72 -4.00
C MET A 10 -3.46 5.11 -2.56
N GLY A 11 -3.50 6.40 -2.20
CA GLY A 11 -3.14 6.90 -0.87
C GLY A 11 -1.65 7.02 -0.63
N LEU A 12 -0.83 7.14 -1.68
CA LEU A 12 0.61 7.40 -1.55
C LEU A 12 0.89 8.90 -1.44
N ASP A 13 1.78 9.24 -0.52
CA ASP A 13 2.28 10.60 -0.31
C ASP A 13 3.03 11.15 -1.54
N ASP A 14 3.12 12.47 -1.63
CA ASP A 14 3.71 13.18 -2.78
C ASP A 14 5.22 12.99 -2.89
N ASP A 15 5.89 12.63 -1.79
CA ASP A 15 7.32 12.29 -1.73
C ASP A 15 7.62 10.84 -2.17
N TYR A 16 6.60 10.01 -2.36
CA TYR A 16 6.77 8.66 -2.89
C TYR A 16 7.43 8.69 -4.27
N ARG A 17 8.60 8.05 -4.36
CA ARG A 17 9.44 8.08 -5.56
C ARG A 17 8.87 7.14 -6.63
N LEU A 18 8.33 7.72 -7.69
CA LEU A 18 7.87 6.99 -8.86
C LEU A 18 9.01 6.74 -9.85
N PRO A 19 8.96 5.65 -10.63
CA PRO A 19 9.79 5.49 -11.82
C PRO A 19 9.64 6.69 -12.76
N ALA A 20 10.72 7.08 -13.45
CA ALA A 20 10.70 8.24 -14.35
C ALA A 20 9.74 8.07 -15.54
N GLY A 21 9.57 6.85 -16.04
CA GLY A 21 8.68 6.54 -17.17
C GLY A 21 7.23 6.41 -16.73
N ALA A 22 6.32 7.15 -17.38
CA ALA A 22 4.89 7.15 -17.05
C ALA A 22 4.27 5.74 -17.08
N THR A 23 4.58 4.92 -18.10
CA THR A 23 4.08 3.54 -18.21
C THR A 23 4.58 2.67 -17.05
N ALA A 24 5.86 2.77 -16.70
CA ALA A 24 6.45 2.00 -15.61
C ALA A 24 5.86 2.41 -14.25
N ALA A 25 5.66 3.72 -14.03
CA ALA A 25 5.04 4.24 -12.83
C ALA A 25 3.57 3.79 -12.71
N LEU A 26 2.78 3.91 -13.78
CA LEU A 26 1.38 3.46 -13.76
C LEU A 26 1.25 1.95 -13.57
N LYS A 27 2.16 1.16 -14.17
CA LYS A 27 2.20 -0.29 -13.94
C LYS A 27 2.51 -0.61 -12.47
N LEU A 28 3.51 0.04 -11.88
CA LEU A 28 3.84 -0.13 -10.47
C LEU A 28 2.65 0.21 -9.56
N ILE A 29 1.95 1.32 -9.84
CA ILE A 29 0.77 1.71 -9.07
C ILE A 29 -0.39 0.73 -9.24
N GLY A 30 -0.61 0.21 -10.46
CA GLY A 30 -1.68 -0.74 -10.75
C GLY A 30 -1.44 -2.15 -10.20
N ASP A 31 -0.19 -2.61 -10.18
CA ASP A 31 0.20 -3.92 -9.62
C ASP A 31 0.33 -3.87 -8.08
N GLY A 32 0.42 -2.68 -7.49
CA GLY A 32 0.57 -2.46 -6.06
C GLY A 32 -0.72 -2.56 -5.25
N VAL A 33 -0.59 -2.51 -3.92
CA VAL A 33 -1.70 -2.47 -2.96
C VAL A 33 -1.87 -1.07 -2.38
N CYS A 34 -3.10 -0.73 -1.97
CA CYS A 34 -3.43 0.54 -1.34
C CYS A 34 -2.91 0.59 0.11
N PRO A 35 -1.87 1.39 0.45
CA PRO A 35 -1.25 1.34 1.77
C PRO A 35 -2.20 1.67 2.93
N PRO A 36 -3.14 2.63 2.84
CA PRO A 36 -4.12 2.85 3.90
C PRO A 36 -4.95 1.60 4.25
N VAL A 37 -5.34 0.82 3.24
CA VAL A 37 -6.11 -0.43 3.45
C VAL A 37 -5.25 -1.49 4.12
N VAL A 38 -4.00 -1.65 3.67
CA VAL A 38 -3.06 -2.58 4.30
C VAL A 38 -2.78 -2.19 5.75
N GLY A 39 -2.62 -0.90 6.04
CA GLY A 39 -2.44 -0.39 7.39
C GLY A 39 -3.64 -0.69 8.29
N TRP A 40 -4.86 -0.51 7.79
CA TRP A 40 -6.08 -0.88 8.51
C TRP A 40 -6.16 -2.39 8.76
N LEU A 41 -5.88 -3.23 7.75
CA LEU A 41 -5.88 -4.69 7.90
C LEU A 41 -4.82 -5.15 8.91
N ALA A 42 -3.64 -4.52 8.91
CA ALA A 42 -2.58 -4.83 9.85
C ALA A 42 -3.07 -4.62 11.29
N GLN A 43 -3.59 -3.43 11.59
CA GLN A 43 -4.03 -3.04 12.93
C GLN A 43 -5.27 -3.81 13.41
N THR A 44 -6.20 -4.12 12.50
CA THR A 44 -7.51 -4.68 12.89
C THR A 44 -7.59 -6.20 12.83
N PHE A 45 -6.75 -6.83 12.01
CA PHE A 45 -6.81 -8.26 11.76
C PHE A 45 -5.48 -8.97 12.00
N VAL A 46 -4.41 -8.54 11.33
CA VAL A 46 -3.13 -9.27 11.32
C VAL A 46 -2.44 -9.20 12.69
N GLU A 47 -2.25 -8.01 13.25
CA GLU A 47 -1.58 -7.83 14.54
C GLU A 47 -2.32 -8.54 15.69
N PRO A 48 -3.65 -8.42 15.84
CA PRO A 48 -4.39 -9.19 16.84
C PRO A 48 -4.28 -10.71 16.64
N ALA A 49 -4.27 -11.19 15.39
CA ALA A 49 -4.12 -12.61 15.11
C ALA A 49 -2.73 -13.12 15.53
N LEU A 50 -1.67 -12.36 15.25
CA LEU A 50 -0.31 -12.72 15.65
C LEU A 50 -0.16 -12.82 17.18
N VAL A 51 -0.78 -11.90 17.93
CA VAL A 51 -0.81 -11.98 19.40
C VAL A 51 -1.49 -13.25 19.87
N ARG A 52 -2.66 -13.60 19.32
CA ARG A 52 -3.37 -14.84 19.67
C ARG A 52 -2.54 -16.08 19.37
N THR A 53 -1.90 -16.13 18.19
CA THR A 53 -1.04 -17.26 17.80
C THR A 53 0.14 -17.41 18.76
N ARG A 54 0.77 -16.31 19.18
CA ARG A 54 1.90 -16.35 20.12
C ARG A 54 1.52 -16.87 21.50
N LEU A 55 0.32 -16.56 21.97
CA LEU A 55 -0.19 -17.04 23.26
C LEU A 55 -0.60 -18.51 23.24
N ALA A 56 -0.84 -19.07 22.06
CA ALA A 56 -1.22 -20.48 21.86
C ALA A 56 -0.02 -21.42 21.64
N ALA A 57 1.20 -20.86 21.53
CA ALA A 57 2.47 -21.59 21.43
C ALA A 57 3.18 -21.63 22.78
#